data_AF-A0A1Y4AVW4-F1
#
_entry.id   AF-A0A1Y4AVW4-F1
#
_cell.length_a   1.000
_cell.length_b   1.000
_cell.length_c   1.000
_cell.angle_alpha   90.00
_cell.angle_beta   90.00
_cell.angle_gamma   90.00
#
_symmetry.space_group_name_H-M   'P 1'
#
loop_
_entity.id
_entity.type
_entity.pdbx_description
1 polymer ?
#
loop_
_entity_poly.entity_id
_entity_poly.type
_entity_poly.pdbx_seq_one_letter_code
_entity_poly.pdbx_strand_id
1 'polypeptide(L)'
;LAYDGSGKVARGKDAGFSSASLCRFSTGKVYNCDLSASKNIAARYFIRVLLKSIPAKERLLTQAKVPGLSRRTSCVLATLIRFTAVLGTLKAA
;
A
#
# COMPACT_ATOMS: atom_id res chain seq x y z
N LEU A 1 -2.45 6.97 -7.25
CA LEU A 1 -2.81 6.06 -8.36
C LEU A 1 -3.26 4.73 -7.79
N ALA A 2 -4.24 4.11 -8.45
CA ALA A 2 -4.60 2.72 -8.19
C ALA A 2 -3.37 1.84 -8.44
N TYR A 3 -3.04 1.00 -7.48
CA TYR A 3 -1.87 0.13 -7.50
C TYR A 3 -2.01 -0.92 -6.40
N ASP A 4 -1.68 -2.18 -6.67
CA ASP A 4 -1.77 -3.27 -5.69
C ASP A 4 -0.44 -4.02 -5.53
N GLY A 5 0.63 -3.57 -6.18
CA GLY A 5 1.93 -4.25 -6.19
C GLY A 5 2.15 -5.19 -7.39
N SER A 6 1.11 -5.51 -8.16
CA SER A 6 1.17 -6.54 -9.19
C SER A 6 1.67 -6.05 -10.57
N GLY A 7 1.81 -4.73 -10.75
CA GLY A 7 2.34 -4.14 -11.98
C GLY A 7 1.45 -3.05 -12.56
N LYS A 8 1.45 -2.94 -13.90
CA LYS A 8 0.65 -1.94 -14.63
C LYS A 8 -0.84 -2.21 -14.45
N VAL A 9 -1.62 -1.14 -14.29
CA VAL A 9 -3.07 -1.18 -14.10
C VAL A 9 -3.75 -0.68 -15.36
N ALA A 10 -4.68 -1.46 -15.91
CA ALA A 10 -5.54 -1.04 -17.02
C ALA A 10 -6.79 -0.34 -16.47
N ARG A 11 -7.23 0.78 -17.09
CA ARG A 11 -8.33 1.62 -16.58
C ARG A 11 -9.38 1.87 -17.65
N GLY A 12 -10.66 1.86 -17.26
CA GLY A 12 -11.76 2.20 -18.16
C GLY A 12 -11.78 1.35 -19.43
N LYS A 13 -11.80 2.01 -20.60
CA LYS A 13 -11.85 1.34 -21.90
C LYS A 13 -10.66 0.39 -22.12
N ASP A 14 -9.47 0.75 -21.64
CA ASP A 14 -8.27 -0.10 -21.75
C ASP A 14 -8.40 -1.41 -20.94
N ALA A 15 -9.33 -1.45 -19.98
CA ALA A 15 -9.64 -2.63 -19.18
C ALA A 15 -10.97 -3.30 -19.59
N GLY A 16 -11.60 -2.86 -20.68
CA GLY A 16 -12.89 -3.36 -21.16
C GLY A 16 -14.11 -2.81 -20.42
N PHE A 17 -13.99 -1.67 -19.73
CA PHE A 17 -15.10 -1.04 -19.01
C PHE A 17 -15.61 0.22 -19.72
N SER A 18 -16.90 0.51 -19.56
CA SER A 18 -17.54 1.73 -20.08
C SER A 18 -17.17 3.00 -19.30
N SER A 19 -16.72 2.85 -18.05
CA SER A 19 -16.38 3.97 -17.16
C SER A 19 -14.93 3.92 -16.70
N ALA A 20 -14.30 5.09 -16.62
CA ALA A 20 -12.95 5.25 -16.05
C ALA A 20 -12.92 5.05 -14.52
N SER A 21 -14.06 4.84 -13.86
CA SER A 21 -14.07 4.54 -12.42
C SER A 21 -13.54 3.15 -12.10
N LEU A 22 -13.51 2.21 -13.05
CA LEU A 22 -13.04 0.84 -12.85
C LEU A 22 -11.65 0.60 -13.47
N CYS A 23 -10.86 -0.24 -12.80
CA CYS A 23 -9.59 -0.74 -13.30
C CYS A 23 -9.47 -2.25 -13.12
N ARG A 24 -8.59 -2.84 -13.92
CA ARG A 24 -8.17 -4.24 -13.81
C ARG A 24 -6.66 -4.29 -13.52
N PHE A 25 -6.30 -4.98 -12.44
CA PHE A 25 -4.91 -5.27 -12.09
C PHE A 25 -4.36 -6.43 -12.92
N SER A 26 -3.04 -6.60 -12.98
CA SER A 26 -2.41 -7.71 -13.74
C SER A 26 -2.82 -9.08 -13.20
N THR A 27 -3.24 -9.15 -11.93
CA THR A 27 -3.81 -10.34 -11.30
C THR A 27 -5.25 -10.66 -11.74
N GLY A 28 -5.85 -9.86 -12.62
CA GLY A 28 -7.23 -9.99 -13.07
C GLY A 28 -8.27 -9.35 -12.13
N LYS A 29 -7.86 -8.90 -10.94
CA LYS A 29 -8.76 -8.25 -9.97
C LYS A 29 -9.32 -6.94 -10.52
N VAL A 30 -10.62 -6.72 -10.33
CA VAL A 30 -11.33 -5.51 -10.75
C VAL A 30 -11.68 -4.68 -9.53
N TYR A 31 -11.36 -3.38 -9.56
CA TYR A 31 -11.62 -2.45 -8.46
C TYR A 31 -11.99 -1.06 -8.96
N ASN A 32 -12.57 -0.26 -8.06
CA ASN A 32 -12.70 1.17 -8.28
C ASN A 32 -11.32 1.87 -8.18
N CYS A 33 -11.01 2.69 -9.19
CA CYS A 33 -9.75 3.40 -9.35
C CYS A 33 -9.50 4.40 -8.23
N ASP A 34 -10.49 5.25 -7.95
CA ASP A 34 -10.35 6.36 -7.02
C ASP A 34 -10.30 5.85 -5.59
N LEU A 35 -11.07 4.81 -5.27
CA LEU A 35 -11.01 4.12 -3.98
C LEU A 35 -9.64 3.46 -3.75
N SER A 36 -9.12 2.73 -4.75
CA SER A 36 -7.78 2.14 -4.67
C SER A 36 -6.70 3.21 -4.51
N ALA A 37 -6.78 4.28 -5.30
CA ALA A 37 -5.84 5.41 -5.23
C ALA A 37 -5.89 6.10 -3.86
N SER A 38 -7.09 6.37 -3.33
CA SER A 38 -7.30 7.02 -2.03
C SER A 38 -6.72 6.19 -0.90
N LYS A 39 -6.99 4.88 -0.88
CA LYS A 39 -6.40 3.94 0.09
C LYS A 39 -4.87 3.93 0.05
N ASN A 40 -4.27 3.97 -1.14
CA ASN A 40 -2.82 4.00 -1.28
C ASN A 40 -2.21 5.34 -0.82
N ILE A 41 -2.86 6.48 -1.11
CA ILE A 41 -2.41 7.79 -0.63
C ILE A 41 -2.46 7.83 0.90
N ALA A 42 -3.58 7.42 1.49
CA ALA A 42 -3.73 7.33 2.94
C ALA A 42 -2.67 6.41 3.56
N ALA A 43 -2.44 5.22 2.99
CA ALA A 43 -1.43 4.29 3.47
C ALA A 43 -0.03 4.92 3.51
N ARG A 44 0.36 5.65 2.46
CA ARG A 44 1.66 6.35 2.41
C ARG A 44 1.78 7.47 3.42
N TYR A 45 0.69 8.14 3.76
CA TYR A 45 0.66 9.15 4.81
C TYR A 45 0.86 8.49 6.19
N PHE A 46 0.00 7.52 6.54
CA PHE A 46 0.06 6.86 7.85
C PHE A 46 1.37 6.11 8.08
N ILE A 47 1.90 5.39 7.08
CA ILE A 47 3.22 4.76 7.18
C ILE A 47 4.29 5.79 7.52
N ARG A 48 4.30 6.96 6.86
CA ARG A 48 5.28 8.02 7.13
C ARG A 48 5.16 8.57 8.54
N VAL A 49 3.93 8.84 9.00
CA VAL A 49 3.68 9.37 10.35
C VAL A 49 4.16 8.36 11.39
N LEU A 50 3.72 7.11 11.29
CA LEU A 50 4.08 6.04 12.21
C LEU A 50 5.59 5.75 12.24
N LEU A 51 6.26 5.67 11.07
CA LEU A 51 7.71 5.46 11.00
C LEU A 51 8.52 6.62 11.64
N LYS A 52 7.98 7.85 11.62
CA LYS A 52 8.59 9.00 12.29
C LYS A 52 8.39 8.98 13.80
N SER A 53 7.34 8.31 14.27
CA SER A 53 6.96 8.26 15.69
C SER A 53 7.60 7.12 16.47
N ILE A 54 8.42 6.26 15.84
CA ILE A 54 9.06 5.12 16.50
C ILE A 54 10.60 5.27 16.54
N PRO A 55 11.28 4.69 17.54
CA PRO A 55 12.74 4.72 17.63
C PRO A 55 13.44 4.08 16.43
N ALA A 56 14.70 4.46 16.19
CA ALA A 56 15.50 3.94 15.08
C ALA A 56 15.60 2.40 15.09
N LYS A 57 15.72 1.78 16.28
CA LYS A 57 15.76 0.32 16.44
C LYS A 57 14.48 -0.35 15.92
N GLU A 58 13.30 0.10 16.37
CA GLU A 58 12.01 -0.41 15.90
C GLU A 58 11.80 -0.15 14.41
N ARG A 59 12.22 1.03 13.92
CA ARG A 59 12.18 1.35 12.49
C ARG A 59 12.99 0.35 11.66
N LEU A 60 14.21 0.01 12.07
CA LEU A 60 15.05 -0.94 11.34
C LEU A 60 14.44 -2.35 11.39
N LEU A 61 13.94 -2.80 12.55
CA LEU A 61 13.29 -4.10 12.70
C LEU A 61 12.01 -4.22 11.85
N THR A 62 11.18 -3.17 11.82
CA THR A 62 9.97 -3.14 11.00
C THR A 62 10.29 -3.11 9.51
N GLN A 63 11.31 -2.37 9.09
CA GLN A 63 11.78 -2.36 7.70
C GLN A 63 12.36 -3.71 7.26
N ALA A 64 13.06 -4.43 8.15
CA ALA A 64 13.56 -5.76 7.88
C ALA A 64 12.42 -6.78 7.67
N LYS A 65 11.37 -6.71 8.51
CA LYS A 65 10.18 -7.58 8.40
C LYS A 65 9.24 -7.18 7.26
N VAL A 66 9.22 -5.90 6.87
CA VAL A 66 8.38 -5.37 5.79
C VAL A 66 9.25 -4.55 4.81
N PRO A 67 9.99 -5.20 3.90
CA PRO A 67 10.97 -4.54 3.03
C PRO A 67 10.39 -3.40 2.18
N GLY A 68 9.11 -3.49 1.82
CA GLY A 68 8.39 -2.46 1.05
C GLY A 68 8.33 -1.09 1.75
N LEU A 69 8.53 -1.01 3.07
CA LEU A 69 8.56 0.25 3.82
C LEU A 69 9.71 1.18 3.41
N SER A 70 10.76 0.64 2.80
CA SER A 70 11.87 1.43 2.26
C SER A 70 11.52 2.19 0.98
N ARG A 71 10.47 1.78 0.25
CA ARG A 71 10.06 2.33 -1.05
C ARG A 71 8.67 2.95 -0.98
N ARG A 72 8.61 4.19 -0.49
CA ARG A 72 7.36 4.91 -0.19
C ARG A 72 6.36 4.92 -1.36
N THR A 73 6.81 5.07 -2.60
CA THR A 73 5.93 5.12 -3.78
C THR A 73 5.22 3.79 -4.04
N SER A 74 5.84 2.67 -3.68
CA SER A 74 5.24 1.33 -3.81
C SER A 74 4.36 0.91 -2.62
N CYS A 75 4.35 1.68 -1.53
CA CYS A 75 3.49 1.36 -0.39
C CYS A 75 2.01 1.48 -0.77
N VAL A 76 1.26 0.42 -0.46
CA VAL A 76 -0.19 0.28 -0.65
C VAL A 76 -0.86 -0.04 0.68
N LEU A 77 -2.18 -0.14 0.71
CA LEU A 77 -2.93 -0.49 1.93
C LEU A 77 -2.41 -1.79 2.58
N ALA A 78 -2.10 -2.82 1.78
CA ALA A 78 -1.54 -4.06 2.30
C ALA A 78 -0.18 -3.87 3.02
N THR A 79 0.64 -2.92 2.57
CA THR A 79 1.90 -2.57 3.25
C THR A 79 1.62 -1.97 4.62
N LEU A 80 0.64 -1.08 4.74
CA LEU A 80 0.26 -0.48 6.02
C LEU A 80 -0.24 -1.56 6.99
N ILE A 81 -1.13 -2.45 6.55
CA ILE A 81 -1.68 -3.55 7.37
C ILE A 81 -0.55 -4.44 7.93
N ARG A 82 0.38 -4.85 7.08
CA ARG A 82 1.53 -5.66 7.51
C ARG A 82 2.43 -4.91 8.48
N PHE A 83 2.68 -3.64 8.21
CA PHE A 83 3.49 -2.79 9.10
C PHE A 83 2.85 -2.63 10.48
N THR A 84 1.54 -2.34 10.55
CA THR A 84 0.84 -2.21 11.83
C THR A 84 0.82 -3.51 12.62
N ALA A 85 0.67 -4.66 11.93
CA ALA A 85 0.75 -5.97 12.59
C ALA A 85 2.15 -6.20 13.19
N VAL A 86 3.22 -5.96 12.42
CA VAL A 86 4.59 -6.08 12.93
C VAL A 86 4.85 -5.13 14.08
N LEU A 87 4.43 -3.87 13.98
CA LEU A 87 4.61 -2.89 15.03
C LEU A 87 3.87 -3.31 16.32
N GLY A 88 2.66 -3.87 16.19
CA GLY A 88 1.92 -4.44 17.32
C GLY A 88 2.69 -5.56 18.02
N THR A 89 3.31 -6.48 17.25
CA THR A 89 4.12 -7.56 17.84
C THR A 89 5.37 -7.05 18.56
N LEU A 90 5.98 -5.96 18.09
CA LEU A 90 7.19 -5.40 18.72
C LEU A 90 6.87 -4.65 20.02
N LYS A 91 5.65 -4.11 20.16
CA LYS A 91 5.21 -3.45 21.40
C LYS A 91 4.77 -4.42 22.49
N ALA A 92 4.39 -5.63 22.11
CA ALA A 92 3.93 -6.67 23.03
C ALA A 92 5.08 -7.57 23.54
N ALA A 93 6.29 -7.41 23.02
CA ALA A 93 7.50 -8.13 23.39
C ALA A 93 8.39 -7.26 24.29
#